data_AF-A0AAW6U292-F1
#
_entry.id   AF-A0AAW6U292-F1
#
_cell.length_a   1.000
_cell.length_b   1.000
_cell.length_c   1.000
_cell.angle_alpha   90.00
_cell.angle_beta   90.00
_cell.angle_gamma   90.00
#
_symmetry.space_group_name_H-M   'P 1'
#
loop_
_entity.id
_entity.type
_entity.pdbx_description
1 polymer ?
#
loop_
_entity_poly.entity_id
_entity_poly.type
_entity_poly.pdbx_seq_one_letter_code
_entity_poly.pdbx_strand_id
1 'polypeptide(L)'
;MDPSTVYFGAMIGYWVFRGIKSWLEEAEHSTNVAGPVEPQQARLLPTSITKTTEEHPAPRYTSVSDLIRNTYISYSKLRCYQECPHKFRLTYLDGAREDRSPFTGDGKTFHKHAESTLRSFIGCSVREAQDRVATRDRRLRRLFQYLPQDSYIKAVEHRLGFTLHEVRYFGIVDLVICDSDGTIRLVDYKTGHNPKIHIEQLELYCMPILLRSAEARVRCSFILVDTDKHVYWEVGPGNRNDVIRNLVRRVNALIFDTQLKPFINTKCKDCTVAQACTHRNGRHSPERPVPTLTSGIRGAASRMRDLDKRNSKKLPDATRGPTNGGSFHAVVGKAEYRCAETGRVIAVGERHFTTHKGQRLCVTGFQKRFPGLPLPAERLRGSTQRQGSTAKSFQPVVGKAEYKCVETGRVIPIGERHFTTHKGERLCVAGFRKRFPDFHFTGGQR
;
A
#
# COMPACT_ATOMS: atom_id res chain seq x y z
N MET A 1 23.55 42.46 -21.48
CA MET A 1 22.36 41.60 -21.68
C MET A 1 21.40 42.38 -22.56
N ASP A 2 20.84 41.72 -23.57
CA ASP A 2 19.91 42.35 -24.50
C ASP A 2 18.65 42.81 -23.75
N PRO A 3 18.24 44.09 -23.85
CA PRO A 3 17.03 44.63 -23.21
C PRO A 3 15.75 43.84 -23.57
N SER A 4 15.71 43.20 -24.74
CA SER A 4 14.57 42.41 -25.19
C SER A 4 14.37 41.13 -24.36
N THR A 5 15.46 40.51 -23.87
CA THR A 5 15.42 39.29 -23.05
C THR A 5 14.90 39.58 -21.63
N VAL A 6 15.18 40.77 -21.09
CA VAL A 6 14.68 41.20 -19.77
C VAL A 6 13.17 41.47 -19.83
N TYR A 7 12.69 42.07 -20.92
CA TYR A 7 11.26 42.33 -21.14
C TYR A 7 10.45 41.04 -21.31
N PHE A 8 10.98 40.05 -22.02
CA PHE A 8 10.29 38.78 -22.21
C PHE A 8 10.18 37.97 -20.91
N GLY A 9 11.23 38.00 -20.07
CA GLY A 9 11.20 37.40 -18.73
C GLY A 9 10.20 38.06 -17.79
N ALA A 10 10.10 39.39 -17.82
CA ALA A 10 9.14 40.15 -17.02
C ALA A 10 7.68 39.90 -17.44
N MET A 11 7.43 39.76 -18.74
CA MET A 11 6.09 39.43 -19.28
C MET A 11 5.64 38.02 -18.89
N ILE A 12 6.51 37.02 -19.01
CA ILE A 12 6.18 35.65 -18.58
C ILE A 12 5.95 35.60 -17.08
N GLY A 13 6.80 36.28 -16.29
CA GLY A 13 6.62 36.41 -14.85
C GLY A 13 5.26 37.02 -14.49
N TYR A 14 4.86 38.09 -15.17
CA TYR A 14 3.58 38.78 -14.95
C TYR A 14 2.36 37.88 -15.24
N TRP A 15 2.38 37.13 -16.35
CA TRP A 15 1.28 36.23 -16.71
C TRP A 15 1.21 34.99 -15.81
N VAL A 16 2.34 34.42 -15.41
CA VAL A 16 2.40 33.32 -14.43
C VAL A 16 1.89 33.79 -13.07
N PHE A 17 2.26 35.00 -12.62
CA PHE A 17 1.80 35.54 -11.34
C PHE A 17 0.30 35.86 -11.36
N ARG A 18 -0.24 36.39 -12.47
CA ARG A 18 -1.68 36.59 -12.69
C ARG A 18 -2.45 35.27 -12.71
N GLY A 19 -1.92 34.23 -13.35
CA GLY A 19 -2.52 32.90 -13.36
C GLY A 19 -2.56 32.26 -11.97
N ILE A 20 -1.46 32.37 -11.21
CA ILE A 20 -1.40 31.87 -9.82
C ILE A 20 -2.33 32.67 -8.91
N LYS A 21 -2.41 33.99 -9.06
CA LYS A 21 -3.32 34.83 -8.28
C LYS A 21 -4.79 34.50 -8.58
N SER A 22 -5.16 34.34 -9.86
CA SER A 22 -6.50 33.91 -10.26
C SER A 22 -6.85 32.51 -9.72
N TRP A 23 -5.88 31.59 -9.70
CA TRP A 23 -6.08 30.23 -9.19
C TRP A 23 -6.19 30.19 -7.65
N LEU A 24 -5.46 31.06 -6.95
CA LEU A 24 -5.58 31.22 -5.50
C LEU A 24 -6.87 31.95 -5.10
N GLU A 25 -7.31 32.94 -5.87
CA GLU A 25 -8.58 33.64 -5.66
C GLU A 25 -9.79 32.72 -5.95
N GLU A 26 -9.69 31.82 -6.95
CA GLU A 26 -10.64 30.73 -7.15
C GLU A 26 -10.62 29.72 -5.99
N ALA A 27 -9.45 29.37 -5.46
CA ALA A 27 -9.33 28.47 -4.32
C ALA A 27 -9.90 29.07 -3.02
N GLU A 28 -9.78 30.39 -2.83
CA GLU A 28 -10.34 31.13 -1.68
C GLU A 28 -11.84 31.45 -1.84
N HIS A 29 -12.36 31.60 -3.06
CA HIS A 29 -13.80 31.64 -3.30
C HIS A 29 -14.45 30.25 -3.21
N SER A 30 -13.70 29.18 -3.50
CA SER A 30 -14.16 27.79 -3.35
C SER A 30 -14.31 27.36 -1.89
N THR A 31 -13.69 28.06 -0.93
CA THR A 31 -13.81 27.76 0.51
C THR A 31 -14.92 28.55 1.21
N ASN A 32 -15.52 29.56 0.55
CA ASN A 32 -16.62 30.36 1.10
C ASN A 32 -17.97 30.15 0.41
N VAL A 33 -18.07 29.20 -0.53
CA VAL A 33 -19.35 28.73 -1.13
C VAL A 33 -19.51 27.22 -0.96
N ALA A 34 -18.98 26.65 0.13
CA ALA A 34 -19.44 25.35 0.60
C ALA A 34 -20.74 25.55 1.39
N GLY A 35 -21.84 25.83 0.68
CA GLY A 35 -23.14 25.35 1.14
C GLY A 35 -23.01 23.85 1.46
N PRO A 36 -23.79 23.30 2.42
CA PRO A 36 -23.65 21.92 2.83
C PRO A 36 -23.58 21.04 1.58
N VAL A 37 -22.42 20.39 1.37
CA VAL A 37 -22.30 19.36 0.34
C VAL A 37 -23.37 18.34 0.70
N GLU A 38 -24.47 18.36 -0.05
CA GLU A 38 -25.58 17.46 0.16
C GLU A 38 -24.97 16.05 0.23
N PRO A 39 -25.06 15.35 1.38
CA PRO A 39 -24.41 14.08 1.53
C PRO A 39 -24.90 13.20 0.40
N GLN A 40 -24.00 12.85 -0.54
CA GLN A 40 -24.33 11.98 -1.65
C GLN A 40 -24.95 10.72 -1.05
N GLN A 41 -26.27 10.62 -1.12
CA GLN A 41 -27.00 9.54 -0.46
C GLN A 41 -26.47 8.25 -1.06
N ALA A 42 -25.86 7.43 -0.20
CA ALA A 42 -25.43 6.09 -0.59
C ALA A 42 -26.68 5.29 -0.99
N ARG A 43 -27.01 5.30 -2.29
CA ARG A 43 -28.09 4.49 -2.86
C ARG A 43 -27.77 3.02 -2.62
N LEU A 44 -28.56 2.37 -1.78
CA LEU A 44 -28.52 0.92 -1.60
C LEU A 44 -28.95 0.26 -2.93
N LEU A 45 -28.10 -0.62 -3.46
CA LEU A 45 -28.34 -1.29 -4.74
C LEU A 45 -29.34 -2.47 -4.58
N PRO A 46 -30.21 -2.74 -5.57
CA PRO A 46 -31.15 -3.86 -5.53
C PRO A 46 -30.45 -5.23 -5.51
N THR A 47 -31.08 -6.22 -4.87
CA THR A 47 -30.42 -7.46 -4.38
C THR A 47 -30.67 -8.75 -5.19
N SER A 48 -31.41 -8.75 -6.30
CA SER A 48 -31.73 -10.00 -7.02
C SER A 48 -30.97 -10.15 -8.35
N ILE A 49 -30.08 -11.14 -8.43
CA ILE A 49 -29.51 -11.66 -9.69
C ILE A 49 -29.76 -13.18 -9.69
N THR A 50 -30.61 -13.67 -10.59
CA THR A 50 -30.86 -15.10 -10.83
C THR A 50 -29.85 -15.68 -11.83
N LYS A 51 -29.44 -16.95 -11.66
CA LYS A 51 -28.48 -17.66 -12.55
C LYS A 51 -29.21 -18.65 -13.45
N THR A 52 -29.06 -18.51 -14.77
CA THR A 52 -29.46 -19.51 -15.79
C THR A 52 -28.24 -20.27 -16.32
N THR A 53 -28.49 -21.47 -16.86
CA THR A 53 -27.48 -22.48 -17.21
C THR A 53 -27.47 -22.71 -18.72
N GLU A 54 -26.62 -22.00 -19.48
CA GLU A 54 -26.45 -22.23 -20.93
C GLU A 54 -25.00 -22.50 -21.33
N GLU A 55 -24.84 -23.29 -22.39
CA GLU A 55 -23.60 -23.69 -23.05
C GLU A 55 -22.85 -22.48 -23.64
N HIS A 56 -21.52 -22.50 -23.50
CA HIS A 56 -20.54 -21.45 -23.85
C HIS A 56 -21.13 -20.05 -24.12
N PRO A 57 -21.34 -19.23 -23.07
CA PRO A 57 -22.00 -17.95 -23.23
C PRO A 57 -21.14 -17.03 -24.11
N ALA A 58 -21.80 -16.33 -25.03
CA ALA A 58 -21.25 -15.16 -25.70
C ALA A 58 -20.52 -14.25 -24.69
N PRO A 59 -19.50 -13.47 -25.12
CA PRO A 59 -18.80 -12.55 -24.24
C PRO A 59 -19.84 -11.72 -23.47
N ARG A 60 -19.73 -11.75 -22.14
CA ARG A 60 -20.67 -11.08 -21.23
C ARG A 60 -20.58 -9.56 -21.35
N TYR A 61 -19.39 -9.06 -21.68
CA TYR A 61 -19.11 -7.64 -21.87
C TYR A 61 -18.05 -7.47 -22.95
N THR A 62 -18.18 -6.41 -23.74
CA THR A 62 -17.27 -6.11 -24.87
C THR A 62 -15.97 -5.45 -24.44
N SER A 63 -15.95 -4.80 -23.27
CA SER A 63 -14.80 -4.08 -22.73
C SER A 63 -14.88 -3.91 -21.21
N VAL A 64 -13.80 -3.45 -20.58
CA VAL A 64 -13.80 -3.08 -19.15
C VAL A 64 -14.78 -1.94 -18.87
N SER A 65 -14.85 -0.93 -19.75
CA SER A 65 -15.78 0.19 -19.63
C SER A 65 -17.23 -0.29 -19.71
N ASP A 66 -17.52 -1.20 -20.64
CA ASP A 66 -18.84 -1.84 -20.77
C ASP A 66 -19.21 -2.64 -19.53
N LEU A 67 -18.27 -3.41 -18.99
CA LEU A 67 -18.43 -4.09 -17.71
C LEU A 67 -18.80 -3.09 -16.62
N ILE A 68 -18.01 -2.02 -16.42
CA ILE A 68 -18.21 -1.05 -15.33
C ILE A 68 -19.56 -0.32 -15.44
N ARG A 69 -19.97 0.09 -16.64
CA ARG A 69 -21.29 0.73 -16.85
C ARG A 69 -22.45 -0.20 -16.49
N ASN A 70 -22.31 -1.49 -16.78
CA ASN A 70 -23.40 -2.46 -16.62
C ASN A 70 -23.35 -3.25 -15.29
N THR A 71 -22.27 -3.14 -14.51
CA THR A 71 -22.11 -3.89 -13.26
C THR A 71 -21.51 -3.07 -12.12
N TYR A 72 -21.07 -3.76 -11.08
CA TYR A 72 -20.29 -3.25 -9.96
C TYR A 72 -18.86 -3.82 -9.93
N ILE A 73 -17.93 -3.07 -9.37
CA ILE A 73 -16.60 -3.51 -8.99
C ILE A 73 -16.64 -4.08 -7.57
N SER A 74 -16.21 -5.34 -7.43
CA SER A 74 -16.02 -5.99 -6.13
C SER A 74 -14.55 -6.23 -5.83
N TYR A 75 -14.22 -6.48 -4.57
CA TYR A 75 -12.85 -6.84 -4.18
C TYR A 75 -12.33 -8.05 -4.97
N SER A 76 -13.16 -9.08 -5.16
CA SER A 76 -12.80 -10.29 -5.92
C SER A 76 -12.48 -10.00 -7.38
N LYS A 77 -13.18 -9.04 -8.02
CA LYS A 77 -12.87 -8.57 -9.39
C LYS A 77 -11.52 -7.88 -9.44
N LEU A 78 -11.27 -6.93 -8.53
CA LEU A 78 -9.99 -6.21 -8.45
C LEU A 78 -8.82 -7.14 -8.17
N ARG A 79 -8.99 -8.09 -7.25
CA ARG A 79 -7.97 -9.06 -6.92
C ARG A 79 -7.68 -9.99 -8.11
N CYS A 80 -8.71 -10.44 -8.83
CA CYS A 80 -8.54 -11.25 -10.03
C CYS A 80 -7.67 -10.52 -11.07
N TYR A 81 -7.97 -9.25 -11.33
CA TYR A 81 -7.18 -8.39 -12.22
C TYR A 81 -5.72 -8.26 -11.76
N GLN A 82 -5.49 -7.97 -10.48
CA GLN A 82 -4.13 -7.84 -9.92
C GLN A 82 -3.34 -9.14 -9.93
N GLU A 83 -4.00 -10.29 -9.80
CA GLU A 83 -3.35 -11.59 -9.87
C GLU A 83 -2.99 -11.96 -11.32
N CYS A 84 -3.86 -11.65 -12.28
CA CYS A 84 -3.60 -11.76 -13.71
C CYS A 84 -4.69 -11.02 -14.52
N PRO A 85 -4.35 -9.95 -15.26
CA PRO A 85 -5.31 -9.23 -16.09
C PRO A 85 -6.00 -10.11 -17.14
N HIS A 86 -5.27 -11.06 -17.72
CA HIS A 86 -5.84 -12.02 -18.66
C HIS A 86 -6.84 -12.97 -18.01
N LYS A 87 -6.60 -13.40 -16.75
CA LYS A 87 -7.59 -14.16 -15.99
C LYS A 87 -8.87 -13.35 -15.81
N PHE A 88 -8.74 -12.07 -15.47
CA PHE A 88 -9.90 -11.17 -15.33
C PHE A 88 -10.70 -11.09 -16.63
N ARG A 89 -10.04 -10.91 -17.77
CA ARG A 89 -10.67 -10.92 -19.09
C ARG A 89 -11.48 -12.21 -19.30
N LEU A 90 -10.82 -13.37 -19.20
CA LEU A 90 -11.46 -14.67 -19.44
C LEU A 90 -12.66 -14.87 -18.52
N THR A 91 -12.53 -14.59 -17.23
CA THR A 91 -13.60 -14.83 -16.24
C THR A 91 -14.77 -13.85 -16.38
N TYR A 92 -14.49 -12.55 -16.53
CA TYR A 92 -15.50 -11.52 -16.40
C TYR A 92 -15.98 -10.93 -17.71
N LEU A 93 -15.12 -10.83 -18.74
CA LEU A 93 -15.51 -10.36 -20.07
C LEU A 93 -15.95 -11.52 -20.95
N ASP A 94 -15.14 -12.58 -21.03
CA ASP A 94 -15.41 -13.71 -21.94
C ASP A 94 -16.32 -14.77 -21.30
N GLY A 95 -16.61 -14.68 -20.00
CA GLY A 95 -17.55 -15.56 -19.31
C GLY A 95 -17.04 -16.99 -19.04
N ALA A 96 -15.73 -17.22 -19.12
CA ALA A 96 -15.12 -18.51 -18.81
C ALA A 96 -15.50 -18.98 -17.40
N ARG A 97 -15.99 -20.21 -17.30
CA ARG A 97 -16.39 -20.81 -16.03
C ARG A 97 -15.15 -21.15 -15.22
N GLU A 98 -15.16 -20.78 -13.94
CA GLU A 98 -14.15 -21.24 -13.00
C GLU A 98 -14.50 -22.66 -12.55
N ASP A 99 -13.58 -23.60 -12.72
CA ASP A 99 -13.71 -24.92 -12.10
C ASP A 99 -13.83 -24.75 -10.58
N ARG A 100 -14.79 -25.47 -9.99
CA ARG A 100 -14.95 -25.47 -8.53
C ARG A 100 -13.70 -26.09 -7.90
N SER A 101 -12.86 -25.27 -7.29
CA SER A 101 -11.73 -25.79 -6.53
C SER A 101 -12.24 -26.65 -5.37
N PRO A 102 -11.79 -27.91 -5.23
CA PRO A 102 -12.23 -28.83 -4.17
C PRO A 102 -11.90 -28.29 -2.77
N PHE A 103 -10.83 -27.48 -2.65
CA PHE A 103 -10.41 -26.84 -1.40
C PHE A 103 -11.38 -25.77 -0.87
N THR A 104 -12.40 -25.39 -1.65
CA THR A 104 -13.41 -24.40 -1.21
C THR A 104 -14.57 -25.00 -0.41
N GLY A 105 -14.66 -26.33 -0.31
CA GLY A 105 -15.77 -27.03 0.34
C GLY A 105 -15.91 -26.69 1.83
N ASP A 106 -14.89 -27.01 2.63
CA ASP A 106 -14.94 -26.83 4.09
C ASP A 106 -15.16 -25.36 4.49
N GLY A 107 -14.44 -24.42 3.87
CA GLY A 107 -14.65 -22.99 4.11
C GLY A 107 -16.09 -22.54 3.82
N LYS A 108 -16.66 -22.93 2.67
CA LYS A 108 -18.05 -22.59 2.34
C LYS A 108 -19.05 -23.22 3.31
N THR A 109 -18.81 -24.46 3.75
CA THR A 109 -19.65 -25.14 4.74
C THR A 109 -19.61 -24.39 6.07
N PHE A 110 -18.43 -23.98 6.52
CA PHE A 110 -18.30 -23.19 7.74
C PHE A 110 -18.99 -21.83 7.62
N HIS A 111 -18.79 -21.07 6.53
CA HIS A 111 -19.47 -19.77 6.36
C HIS A 111 -20.99 -19.91 6.40
N LYS A 112 -21.55 -20.91 5.71
CA LYS A 112 -22.99 -21.19 5.76
C LYS A 112 -23.47 -21.56 7.16
N HIS A 113 -22.69 -22.38 7.89
CA HIS A 113 -23.02 -22.75 9.25
C HIS A 113 -23.00 -21.52 10.19
N ALA A 114 -21.94 -20.71 10.10
CA ALA A 114 -21.81 -19.48 10.87
C ALA A 114 -22.90 -18.45 10.53
N GLU A 115 -23.22 -18.27 9.24
CA GLU A 115 -24.30 -17.40 8.77
C GLU A 115 -25.64 -17.82 9.39
N SER A 116 -26.01 -19.09 9.25
CA SER A 116 -27.26 -19.64 9.78
C SER A 116 -27.36 -19.44 11.29
N THR A 117 -26.28 -19.75 12.01
CA THR A 117 -26.22 -19.59 13.47
C THR A 117 -26.35 -18.12 13.88
N LEU A 118 -25.51 -17.23 13.32
CA LEU A 118 -25.45 -15.82 13.73
C LEU A 118 -26.71 -15.04 13.33
N ARG A 119 -27.40 -15.42 12.24
CA ARG A 119 -28.63 -14.76 11.79
C ARG A 119 -29.73 -14.81 12.86
N SER A 120 -29.80 -15.87 13.65
CA SER A 120 -30.75 -16.01 14.78
C SER A 120 -30.46 -15.09 15.97
N PHE A 121 -29.30 -14.41 15.97
CA PHE A 121 -28.87 -13.52 17.05
C PHE A 121 -28.72 -12.06 16.61
N ILE A 122 -29.26 -11.68 15.43
CA ILE A 122 -29.32 -10.27 15.04
C ILE A 122 -30.12 -9.49 16.10
N GLY A 123 -29.53 -8.41 16.61
CA GLY A 123 -30.06 -7.59 17.70
C GLY A 123 -29.63 -8.04 19.10
N CYS A 124 -29.11 -9.25 19.27
CA CYS A 124 -28.55 -9.72 20.54
C CYS A 124 -27.12 -9.21 20.73
N SER A 125 -26.70 -9.15 21.99
CA SER A 125 -25.28 -8.98 22.31
C SER A 125 -24.45 -10.20 21.89
N VAL A 126 -23.18 -9.98 21.63
CA VAL A 126 -22.21 -11.04 21.34
C VAL A 126 -22.13 -12.05 22.49
N ARG A 127 -22.19 -11.57 23.74
CA ARG A 127 -22.24 -12.43 24.93
C ARG A 127 -23.45 -13.35 24.95
N GLU A 128 -24.65 -12.80 24.78
CA GLU A 128 -25.89 -13.59 24.74
C GLU A 128 -25.87 -14.63 23.61
N ALA A 129 -25.36 -14.24 22.44
CA ALA A 129 -25.19 -15.15 21.32
C ALA A 129 -24.19 -16.27 21.68
N GLN A 130 -23.05 -15.94 22.29
CA GLN A 130 -22.06 -16.92 22.72
C GLN A 130 -22.62 -17.89 23.77
N ASP A 131 -23.37 -17.40 24.77
CA ASP A 131 -23.93 -18.21 25.84
C ASP A 131 -25.00 -19.18 25.32
N ARG A 132 -25.81 -18.74 24.34
CA ARG A 132 -26.90 -19.54 23.75
C ARG A 132 -26.43 -20.51 22.68
N VAL A 133 -25.40 -20.13 21.91
CA VAL A 133 -24.73 -21.08 21.03
C VAL A 133 -23.86 -21.94 21.96
N ALA A 134 -24.44 -22.98 22.54
CA ALA A 134 -23.71 -24.04 23.25
C ALA A 134 -22.85 -24.81 22.23
N THR A 135 -21.83 -24.15 21.67
CA THR A 135 -21.21 -24.60 20.43
C THR A 135 -20.18 -25.69 20.71
N ARG A 136 -20.44 -26.89 20.16
CA ARG A 136 -19.43 -27.93 19.97
C ARG A 136 -18.43 -27.53 18.87
N ASP A 137 -18.80 -26.62 17.98
CA ASP A 137 -17.96 -26.14 16.88
C ASP A 137 -16.82 -25.24 17.42
N ARG A 138 -15.60 -25.75 17.35
CA ARG A 138 -14.39 -25.04 17.78
C ARG A 138 -14.19 -23.71 17.04
N ARG A 139 -14.54 -23.61 15.76
CA ARG A 139 -14.38 -22.41 14.94
C ARG A 139 -15.37 -21.31 15.34
N LEU A 140 -16.62 -21.66 15.63
CA LEU A 140 -17.59 -20.69 16.16
C LEU A 140 -17.21 -20.18 17.55
N ARG A 141 -16.74 -21.07 18.44
CA ARG A 141 -16.23 -20.64 19.76
C ARG A 141 -15.09 -19.63 19.62
N ARG A 142 -14.15 -19.89 18.70
CA ARG A 142 -13.06 -18.96 18.39
C ARG A 142 -13.55 -17.65 17.81
N LEU A 143 -14.55 -17.68 16.93
CA LEU A 143 -15.16 -16.47 16.41
C LEU A 143 -15.64 -15.59 17.57
N PHE A 144 -16.49 -16.13 18.46
CA PHE A 144 -17.00 -15.39 19.61
C PHE A 144 -15.90 -14.91 20.57
N GLN A 145 -14.86 -15.71 20.80
CA GLN A 145 -13.72 -15.32 21.66
C GLN A 145 -13.05 -14.00 21.24
N TYR A 146 -13.02 -13.69 19.95
CA TYR A 146 -12.38 -12.47 19.43
C TYR A 146 -13.34 -11.29 19.24
N LEU A 147 -14.65 -11.50 19.37
CA LEU A 147 -15.64 -10.44 19.28
C LEU A 147 -15.77 -9.74 20.65
N PRO A 148 -15.91 -8.40 20.69
CA PRO A 148 -16.17 -7.70 21.94
C PRO A 148 -17.55 -8.07 22.48
N GLN A 149 -17.60 -8.50 23.74
CA GLN A 149 -18.75 -9.19 24.33
C GLN A 149 -19.96 -8.28 24.58
N ASP A 150 -19.70 -6.98 24.73
CA ASP A 150 -20.67 -5.90 24.90
C ASP A 150 -21.19 -5.32 23.57
N SER A 151 -20.65 -5.80 22.44
CA SER A 151 -21.15 -5.43 21.11
C SER A 151 -22.42 -6.17 20.78
N TYR A 152 -23.21 -5.65 19.83
CA TYR A 152 -24.42 -6.31 19.32
C TYR A 152 -24.28 -6.71 17.85
N ILE A 153 -24.85 -7.86 17.50
CA ILE A 153 -24.87 -8.36 16.12
C ILE A 153 -25.87 -7.54 15.31
N LYS A 154 -25.38 -6.78 14.33
CA LYS A 154 -26.20 -5.87 13.55
C LYS A 154 -26.68 -6.50 12.25
N ALA A 155 -25.81 -7.24 11.57
CA ALA A 155 -26.15 -7.93 10.32
C ALA A 155 -25.17 -9.06 10.03
N VAL A 156 -25.60 -10.03 9.21
CA VAL A 156 -24.83 -11.18 8.77
C VAL A 156 -24.96 -11.31 7.25
N GLU A 157 -23.87 -11.59 6.54
CA GLU A 157 -23.80 -11.56 5.06
C GLU A 157 -24.33 -10.24 4.49
N HIS A 158 -23.93 -9.14 5.12
CA HIS A 158 -24.48 -7.83 4.82
C HIS A 158 -23.91 -7.27 3.53
N ARG A 159 -24.81 -6.86 2.63
CA ARG A 159 -24.47 -6.31 1.32
C ARG A 159 -24.24 -4.81 1.42
N LEU A 160 -23.05 -4.38 1.02
CA LEU A 160 -22.59 -3.01 1.11
C LEU A 160 -22.24 -2.52 -0.29
N GLY A 161 -22.82 -1.40 -0.70
CA GLY A 161 -22.57 -0.79 -2.01
C GLY A 161 -22.49 0.73 -1.93
N PHE A 162 -21.73 1.32 -2.83
CA PHE A 162 -21.57 2.77 -2.98
C PHE A 162 -21.15 3.11 -4.41
N THR A 163 -21.25 4.38 -4.77
CA THR A 163 -20.73 4.89 -6.05
C THR A 163 -19.64 5.91 -5.75
N LEU A 164 -18.53 5.84 -6.47
CA LEU A 164 -17.43 6.80 -6.39
C LEU A 164 -16.89 7.02 -7.81
N HIS A 165 -16.86 8.28 -8.26
CA HIS A 165 -16.49 8.67 -9.63
C HIS A 165 -17.18 7.82 -10.70
N GLU A 166 -18.52 7.73 -10.63
CA GLU A 166 -19.38 6.96 -11.56
C GLU A 166 -19.16 5.43 -11.55
N VAL A 167 -18.20 4.93 -10.76
CA VAL A 167 -17.97 3.50 -10.59
C VAL A 167 -18.81 3.00 -9.42
N ARG A 168 -19.64 1.98 -9.66
CA ARG A 168 -20.38 1.28 -8.63
C ARG A 168 -19.50 0.24 -7.97
N TYR A 169 -19.46 0.23 -6.64
CA TYR A 169 -18.73 -0.73 -5.83
C TYR A 169 -19.69 -1.58 -5.02
N PHE A 170 -19.33 -2.83 -4.79
CA PHE A 170 -20.16 -3.76 -4.02
C PHE A 170 -19.33 -4.82 -3.30
N GLY A 171 -19.77 -5.14 -2.08
CA GLY A 171 -19.18 -6.15 -1.21
C GLY A 171 -20.21 -6.85 -0.36
N ILE A 172 -19.82 -8.00 0.17
CA ILE A 172 -20.58 -8.74 1.18
C ILE A 172 -19.63 -8.94 2.36
N VAL A 173 -20.03 -8.46 3.54
CA VAL A 173 -19.30 -8.64 4.81
C VAL A 173 -19.94 -9.80 5.55
N ASP A 174 -19.12 -10.73 6.04
CA ASP A 174 -19.62 -11.92 6.74
C ASP A 174 -20.43 -11.54 7.99
N LEU A 175 -19.91 -10.62 8.80
CA LEU A 175 -20.55 -10.16 10.03
C LEU A 175 -20.34 -8.65 10.27
N VAL A 176 -21.43 -7.96 10.60
CA VAL A 176 -21.42 -6.57 11.05
C VAL A 176 -21.89 -6.55 12.50
N ILE A 177 -21.05 -6.02 13.38
CA ILE A 177 -21.43 -5.74 14.77
C ILE A 177 -21.32 -4.24 15.03
N CYS A 178 -21.92 -3.80 16.12
CA CYS A 178 -21.71 -2.46 16.64
C CYS A 178 -21.24 -2.56 18.08
N ASP A 179 -20.13 -1.90 18.34
CA ASP A 179 -19.53 -1.84 19.67
C ASP A 179 -20.40 -0.92 20.55
N SER A 180 -20.24 -1.01 21.88
CA SER A 180 -21.04 -0.26 22.86
C SER A 180 -20.90 1.27 22.73
N ASP A 181 -19.77 1.73 22.19
CA ASP A 181 -19.47 3.13 21.85
C ASP A 181 -20.14 3.62 20.54
N GLY A 182 -20.93 2.76 19.89
CA GLY A 182 -21.58 3.05 18.61
C GLY A 182 -20.69 2.84 17.38
N THR A 183 -19.42 2.45 17.56
CA THR A 183 -18.50 2.17 16.45
C THR A 183 -18.94 0.92 15.71
N ILE A 184 -19.07 1.02 14.38
CA ILE A 184 -19.35 -0.15 13.55
C ILE A 184 -18.07 -0.97 13.36
N ARG A 185 -18.19 -2.29 13.52
CA ARG A 185 -17.13 -3.23 13.19
C ARG A 185 -17.56 -4.17 12.07
N LEU A 186 -16.73 -4.24 11.04
CA LEU A 186 -16.84 -5.20 9.95
C LEU A 186 -15.90 -6.37 10.21
N VAL A 187 -16.45 -7.57 10.24
CA VAL A 187 -15.73 -8.81 10.50
C VAL A 187 -15.82 -9.69 9.26
N ASP A 188 -14.67 -10.10 8.76
CA ASP A 188 -14.54 -11.16 7.76
C ASP A 188 -13.78 -12.32 8.42
N TYR A 189 -14.41 -13.49 8.51
CA TYR A 189 -13.77 -14.65 9.11
C TYR A 189 -13.20 -15.56 8.04
N LYS A 190 -11.99 -16.07 8.25
CA LYS A 190 -11.27 -16.90 7.29
C LYS A 190 -10.99 -18.28 7.87
N THR A 191 -11.19 -19.30 7.03
CA THR A 191 -10.77 -20.68 7.30
C THR A 191 -9.38 -20.98 6.69
N GLY A 192 -8.77 -22.06 7.15
CA GLY A 192 -7.43 -22.52 6.80
C GLY A 192 -6.35 -22.07 7.80
N HIS A 193 -5.19 -22.76 7.78
CA HIS A 193 -4.11 -22.52 8.74
C HIS A 193 -3.24 -21.29 8.44
N ASN A 194 -3.26 -20.77 7.21
CA ASN A 194 -2.49 -19.58 6.83
C ASN A 194 -3.18 -18.81 5.70
N PRO A 195 -4.43 -18.37 5.89
CA PRO A 195 -5.15 -17.63 4.88
C PRO A 195 -4.43 -16.30 4.63
N LYS A 196 -4.31 -15.96 3.35
CA LYS A 196 -3.79 -14.64 2.97
C LYS A 196 -4.80 -13.59 3.39
N ILE A 197 -4.36 -12.69 4.24
CA ILE A 197 -5.13 -11.54 4.69
C ILE A 197 -5.01 -10.45 3.62
N HIS A 198 -6.16 -9.91 3.22
CA HIS A 198 -6.27 -8.87 2.21
C HIS A 198 -6.95 -7.65 2.83
N ILE A 199 -6.16 -6.77 3.42
CA ILE A 199 -6.64 -5.56 4.13
C ILE A 199 -7.60 -4.76 3.22
N GLU A 200 -7.26 -4.70 1.93
CA GLU A 200 -7.99 -3.92 0.95
C GLU A 200 -9.42 -4.43 0.68
N GLN A 201 -9.74 -5.65 1.13
CA GLN A 201 -11.11 -6.19 1.06
C GLN A 201 -12.02 -5.44 2.03
N LEU A 202 -11.67 -5.37 3.31
CA LEU A 202 -12.48 -4.69 4.32
C LEU A 202 -12.40 -3.17 4.18
N GLU A 203 -11.28 -2.63 3.68
CA GLU A 203 -11.20 -1.22 3.30
C GLU A 203 -12.23 -0.84 2.23
N LEU A 204 -12.47 -1.69 1.22
CA LEU A 204 -13.53 -1.44 0.25
C LEU A 204 -14.91 -1.49 0.93
N TYR A 205 -15.10 -2.45 1.83
CA TYR A 205 -16.40 -2.71 2.47
C TYR A 205 -16.80 -1.64 3.49
N CYS A 206 -15.84 -0.94 4.12
CA CYS A 206 -16.17 0.13 5.06
C CYS A 206 -16.57 1.45 4.40
N MET A 207 -16.31 1.63 3.10
CA MET A 207 -16.58 2.89 2.39
C MET A 207 -18.04 3.37 2.48
N PRO A 208 -19.08 2.55 2.31
CA PRO A 208 -20.47 3.02 2.44
C PRO A 208 -20.79 3.64 3.80
N ILE A 209 -20.08 3.24 4.86
CA ILE A 209 -20.24 3.80 6.20
C ILE A 209 -19.43 5.10 6.32
N LEU A 210 -18.18 5.08 5.86
CA LEU A 210 -17.27 6.22 5.95
C LEU A 210 -17.64 7.40 5.05
N LEU A 211 -18.37 7.15 3.96
CA LEU A 211 -18.88 8.19 3.07
C LEU A 211 -20.15 8.87 3.59
N ARG A 212 -20.82 8.29 4.59
CA ARG A 212 -22.03 8.88 5.20
C ARG A 212 -21.74 9.97 6.23
N SER A 213 -20.53 9.99 6.79
CA SER A 213 -20.13 10.99 7.79
C SER A 213 -18.63 11.26 7.73
N ALA A 214 -18.25 12.54 7.82
CA ALA A 214 -16.86 12.97 7.89
C ALA A 214 -16.11 12.32 9.06
N GLU A 215 -16.80 12.13 10.19
CA GLU A 215 -16.27 11.66 11.47
C GLU A 215 -16.42 10.15 11.67
N ALA A 216 -17.05 9.44 10.72
CA ALA A 216 -17.27 8.01 10.86
C ALA A 216 -15.94 7.26 11.05
N ARG A 217 -15.98 6.28 11.95
CA ARG A 217 -14.92 5.30 12.19
C ARG A 217 -15.48 3.91 12.02
N VAL A 218 -14.70 3.04 11.39
CA VAL A 218 -15.06 1.64 11.17
C VAL A 218 -13.89 0.77 11.57
N ARG A 219 -14.13 -0.14 12.52
CA ARG A 219 -13.16 -1.17 12.90
C ARG A 219 -13.27 -2.33 11.91
N CYS A 220 -12.16 -2.73 11.34
CA CYS A 220 -12.09 -3.85 10.39
C CYS A 220 -11.33 -5.00 11.05
N SER A 221 -11.89 -6.21 10.98
CA SER A 221 -11.35 -7.39 11.65
C SER A 221 -11.34 -8.60 10.73
N PHE A 222 -10.19 -9.25 10.61
CA PHE A 222 -10.07 -10.62 10.11
C PHE A 222 -9.90 -11.59 11.26
N ILE A 223 -10.82 -12.54 11.40
CA ILE A 223 -10.75 -13.60 12.42
C ILE A 223 -10.46 -14.93 11.74
N LEU A 224 -9.29 -15.51 12.00
CA LEU A 224 -8.84 -16.73 11.35
C LEU A 224 -9.26 -17.93 12.20
N VAL A 225 -10.47 -18.42 12.04
CA VAL A 225 -11.14 -19.36 12.97
C VAL A 225 -10.45 -20.73 13.12
N ASP A 226 -9.59 -21.12 12.18
CA ASP A 226 -8.78 -22.34 12.26
C ASP A 226 -7.46 -22.15 13.02
N THR A 227 -7.11 -20.90 13.31
CA THR A 227 -5.91 -20.50 14.06
C THR A 227 -6.29 -19.63 15.26
N ASP A 228 -5.33 -19.32 16.13
CA ASP A 228 -5.56 -18.36 17.21
C ASP A 228 -5.04 -16.97 16.79
N LYS A 229 -5.43 -16.54 15.58
CA LYS A 229 -5.01 -15.26 14.99
C LYS A 229 -6.20 -14.35 14.70
N HIS A 230 -6.05 -13.10 15.13
CA HIS A 230 -6.97 -12.01 14.86
C HIS A 230 -6.14 -10.82 14.38
N VAL A 231 -6.51 -10.28 13.21
CA VAL A 231 -5.90 -9.06 12.66
C VAL A 231 -6.98 -8.00 12.58
N TYR A 232 -6.74 -6.84 13.17
CA TYR A 232 -7.69 -5.74 13.15
C TYR A 232 -6.99 -4.40 12.94
N TRP A 233 -7.74 -3.44 12.42
CA TRP A 233 -7.32 -2.05 12.26
C TRP A 233 -8.56 -1.15 12.21
N GLU A 234 -8.36 0.15 12.24
CA GLU A 234 -9.43 1.15 12.12
C GLU A 234 -9.26 1.97 10.85
N VAL A 235 -10.37 2.25 10.18
CA VAL A 235 -10.44 3.23 9.10
C VAL A 235 -11.35 4.36 9.57
N GLY A 236 -10.86 5.60 9.47
CA GLY A 236 -11.55 6.78 9.96
C GLY A 236 -11.01 8.06 9.32
N PRO A 237 -11.26 9.23 9.90
CA PRO A 237 -10.92 10.51 9.27
C PRO A 237 -9.43 10.63 8.89
N GLY A 238 -8.54 10.09 9.72
CA GLY A 238 -7.09 10.20 9.52
C GLY A 238 -6.50 9.38 8.36
N ASN A 239 -7.19 8.36 7.85
CA ASN A 239 -6.68 7.49 6.77
C ASN A 239 -7.71 7.21 5.65
N ARG A 240 -8.96 7.68 5.79
CA ARG A 240 -10.02 7.49 4.78
C ARG A 240 -9.60 7.92 3.38
N ASN A 241 -8.97 9.08 3.26
CA ASN A 241 -8.59 9.63 1.95
C ASN A 241 -7.51 8.78 1.27
N ASP A 242 -6.61 8.15 2.04
CA ASP A 242 -5.60 7.24 1.49
C ASP A 242 -6.24 5.95 0.97
N VAL A 243 -7.25 5.43 1.68
CA VAL A 243 -8.02 4.27 1.23
C VAL A 243 -8.77 4.58 -0.07
N ILE A 244 -9.45 5.74 -0.15
CA ILE A 244 -10.13 6.21 -1.36
C ILE A 244 -9.13 6.32 -2.51
N ARG A 245 -7.98 7.00 -2.29
CA ARG A 245 -6.94 7.18 -3.31
C ARG A 245 -6.42 5.83 -3.81
N ASN A 246 -6.18 4.88 -2.92
CA ASN A 246 -5.72 3.54 -3.30
C ASN A 246 -6.77 2.78 -4.11
N LEU A 247 -8.05 2.86 -3.71
CA LEU A 247 -9.15 2.23 -4.43
C LEU A 247 -9.32 2.79 -5.85
N VAL A 248 -9.35 4.13 -5.97
CA VAL A 248 -9.43 4.82 -7.27
C VAL A 248 -8.26 4.44 -8.17
N ARG A 249 -7.03 4.45 -7.64
CA ARG A 249 -5.83 4.04 -8.39
C ARG A 249 -5.94 2.62 -8.94
N ARG A 250 -6.46 1.67 -8.15
CA ARG A 250 -6.61 0.26 -8.57
C ARG A 250 -7.69 0.09 -9.64
N VAL A 251 -8.80 0.81 -9.49
CA VAL A 251 -9.88 0.80 -10.49
C VAL A 251 -9.44 1.47 -11.78
N ASN A 252 -8.74 2.60 -11.71
CA ASN A 252 -8.19 3.26 -12.89
C ASN A 252 -7.19 2.36 -13.62
N ALA A 253 -6.32 1.64 -12.88
CA ALA A 253 -5.43 0.66 -13.51
C ALA A 253 -6.22 -0.40 -14.31
N LEU A 254 -7.34 -0.88 -13.77
CA LEU A 254 -8.22 -1.81 -14.48
C LEU A 254 -8.89 -1.14 -15.70
N ILE A 255 -9.45 0.07 -15.54
CA ILE A 255 -10.15 0.81 -16.62
C ILE A 255 -9.23 1.09 -17.80
N PHE A 256 -8.01 1.54 -17.53
CA PHE A 256 -7.07 1.96 -18.56
C PHE A 256 -6.24 0.82 -19.17
N ASP A 257 -6.34 -0.40 -18.64
CA ASP A 257 -5.69 -1.57 -19.21
C ASP A 257 -6.50 -2.14 -20.37
N THR A 258 -6.20 -1.67 -21.59
CA THR A 258 -6.88 -2.11 -22.82
C THR A 258 -6.41 -3.47 -23.32
N GLN A 259 -5.27 -3.97 -22.83
CA GLN A 259 -4.65 -5.19 -23.36
C GLN A 259 -4.94 -6.41 -22.48
N LEU A 260 -5.13 -6.21 -21.18
CA LEU A 260 -5.37 -7.27 -20.20
C LEU A 260 -4.39 -8.44 -20.39
N LYS A 261 -3.10 -8.09 -20.50
CA LYS A 261 -2.02 -9.02 -20.82
C LYS A 261 -1.91 -10.14 -19.77
N PRO A 262 -1.51 -11.35 -20.17
CA PRO A 262 -1.27 -12.43 -19.22
C PRO A 262 -0.12 -12.08 -18.30
N PHE A 263 -0.29 -12.41 -17.01
CA PHE A 263 0.78 -12.31 -16.03
C PHE A 263 1.17 -13.71 -15.56
N ILE A 264 2.20 -14.28 -16.18
CA ILE A 264 2.68 -15.63 -15.89
C ILE A 264 3.34 -15.64 -14.50
N ASN A 265 2.80 -16.44 -13.59
CA ASN A 265 3.31 -16.57 -12.24
C ASN A 265 3.08 -17.98 -11.68
N THR A 266 3.54 -18.22 -10.45
CA THR A 266 3.46 -19.54 -9.80
C THR A 266 2.02 -20.04 -9.57
N LYS A 267 1.00 -19.18 -9.68
CA LYS A 267 -0.41 -19.55 -9.57
C LYS A 267 -1.01 -20.04 -10.89
N CYS A 268 -0.31 -19.92 -12.02
CA CYS A 268 -0.83 -20.40 -13.31
C CYS A 268 -1.18 -21.89 -13.30
N LYS A 269 -0.47 -22.70 -12.50
CA LYS A 269 -0.75 -24.13 -12.31
C LYS A 269 -2.12 -24.41 -11.67
N ASP A 270 -2.58 -23.48 -10.82
CA ASP A 270 -3.83 -23.56 -10.05
C ASP A 270 -4.90 -22.60 -10.61
N CYS A 271 -4.70 -22.09 -11.83
CA CYS A 271 -5.62 -21.13 -12.44
C CYS A 271 -6.91 -21.84 -12.89
N THR A 272 -8.04 -21.43 -12.33
CA THR A 272 -9.37 -21.99 -12.54
C THR A 272 -9.94 -21.80 -13.94
N VAL A 273 -9.35 -20.94 -14.77
CA VAL A 273 -9.74 -20.72 -16.18
C VAL A 273 -8.60 -21.11 -17.13
N ALA A 274 -7.69 -21.95 -16.66
CA ALA A 274 -6.51 -22.31 -17.42
C ALA A 274 -6.79 -23.02 -18.74
N GLN A 275 -7.89 -23.78 -18.84
CA GLN A 275 -8.27 -24.47 -20.07
C GLN A 275 -8.58 -23.47 -21.20
N ALA A 276 -9.08 -22.28 -20.85
CA ALA A 276 -9.34 -21.18 -21.79
C ALA A 276 -8.11 -20.27 -22.01
N CYS A 277 -7.01 -20.48 -21.28
CA CYS A 277 -5.82 -19.64 -21.34
C CYS A 277 -4.80 -20.18 -22.33
N THR A 278 -4.67 -19.54 -23.49
CA THR A 278 -3.71 -19.92 -24.55
C THR A 278 -2.25 -19.90 -24.08
N HIS A 279 -1.93 -19.06 -23.09
CA HIS A 279 -0.56 -18.89 -22.57
C HIS A 279 -0.12 -20.01 -21.62
N ARG A 280 -1.03 -20.86 -21.12
CA ARG A 280 -0.66 -22.03 -20.30
C ARG A 280 -0.19 -23.21 -21.15
N ASN A 281 -0.76 -23.35 -22.36
CA ASN A 281 -0.50 -24.49 -23.24
C ASN A 281 0.74 -24.30 -24.11
N GLY A 282 1.20 -23.05 -24.26
CA GLY A 282 2.53 -22.76 -24.82
C GLY A 282 3.61 -23.10 -23.80
N ARG A 283 4.57 -23.96 -24.16
CA ARG A 283 5.79 -24.27 -23.39
C ARG A 283 6.73 -23.06 -23.33
N HIS A 284 6.24 -21.89 -22.92
CA HIS A 284 7.11 -20.74 -22.72
C HIS A 284 7.85 -20.92 -21.39
N SER A 285 9.16 -21.15 -21.50
CA SER A 285 10.07 -20.99 -20.37
C SER A 285 9.81 -19.62 -19.72
N PRO A 286 9.72 -19.53 -18.39
CA PRO A 286 9.36 -18.28 -17.72
C PRO A 286 10.38 -17.20 -18.10
N GLU A 287 9.94 -16.21 -18.89
CA GLU A 287 10.70 -14.98 -19.08
C GLU A 287 10.88 -14.32 -17.70
N ARG A 288 12.10 -13.83 -17.44
CA ARG A 288 12.43 -13.23 -16.15
C ARG A 288 11.41 -12.14 -15.81
N PRO A 289 10.86 -12.13 -14.58
CA PRO A 289 9.83 -11.16 -14.23
C PRO A 289 10.36 -9.73 -14.40
N VAL A 290 9.58 -8.90 -15.09
CA VAL A 290 9.74 -7.45 -15.09
C VAL A 290 9.69 -6.97 -13.63
N PRO A 291 10.64 -6.15 -13.16
CA PRO A 291 10.67 -5.72 -11.77
C PRO A 291 9.39 -4.98 -11.41
N THR A 292 8.66 -5.52 -10.44
CA THR A 292 7.48 -4.88 -9.86
C THR A 292 7.90 -3.73 -8.93
N LEU A 293 7.09 -2.67 -8.93
CA LEU A 293 7.19 -1.48 -8.05
C LEU A 293 7.13 -1.78 -6.53
N THR A 294 7.05 -3.04 -6.12
CA THR A 294 7.02 -3.49 -4.72
C THR A 294 8.37 -4.01 -4.19
N SER A 295 9.44 -3.99 -5.01
CA SER A 295 10.77 -4.46 -4.59
C SER A 295 11.47 -3.60 -3.53
N GLY A 296 10.92 -2.43 -3.17
CA GLY A 296 11.44 -1.54 -2.12
C GLY A 296 11.04 -1.86 -0.67
N ILE A 297 10.13 -2.82 -0.41
CA ILE A 297 9.49 -2.95 0.93
C ILE A 297 10.03 -4.17 1.75
N ARG A 298 10.86 -5.04 1.17
CA ARG A 298 11.28 -6.29 1.84
C ARG A 298 12.31 -6.14 2.98
N GLY A 299 12.83 -4.96 3.26
CA GLY A 299 13.85 -4.72 4.30
C GLY A 299 13.33 -4.69 5.74
N ALA A 300 12.05 -4.41 5.97
CA ALA A 300 11.51 -4.21 7.33
C ALA A 300 10.96 -5.50 7.99
N ALA A 301 10.40 -6.42 7.19
CA ALA A 301 9.74 -7.64 7.70
C ALA A 301 10.71 -8.78 8.10
N SER A 302 12.01 -8.62 7.88
CA SER A 302 13.03 -9.61 8.30
C SER A 302 13.50 -9.41 9.74
N ARG A 303 13.28 -8.24 10.35
CA ARG A 303 13.78 -7.95 11.71
C ARG A 303 12.83 -8.32 12.85
N MET A 304 11.55 -8.56 12.58
CA MET A 304 10.60 -9.02 13.62
C MET A 304 10.66 -10.53 13.87
N ARG A 305 11.19 -11.34 12.95
CA ARG A 305 11.24 -12.80 13.08
C ARG A 305 12.34 -13.32 14.00
N ASP A 306 13.35 -12.51 14.31
CA ASP A 306 14.48 -12.91 15.16
C ASP A 306 14.31 -12.54 16.64
N LEU A 307 13.28 -11.74 16.97
CA LEU A 307 12.92 -11.41 18.36
C LEU A 307 12.01 -12.46 19.01
N ASP A 308 11.21 -13.18 18.21
CA ASP A 308 10.24 -14.16 18.71
C ASP A 308 10.85 -15.52 19.11
N LYS A 309 12.11 -15.79 18.73
CA LYS A 309 12.79 -17.06 19.07
C LYS A 309 13.56 -17.03 20.39
N ARG A 310 13.66 -15.89 21.08
CA ARG A 310 14.44 -15.77 22.32
C ARG A 310 13.63 -15.70 23.62
N ASN A 311 12.31 -15.56 23.56
CA ASN A 311 11.48 -15.37 24.76
C ASN A 311 10.55 -16.56 25.08
N SER A 312 11.05 -17.79 24.94
CA SER A 312 10.36 -18.98 25.43
C SER A 312 11.12 -19.66 26.57
N LYS A 313 11.37 -18.93 27.67
CA LYS A 313 11.71 -19.54 28.98
C LYS A 313 11.18 -18.64 30.12
N LYS A 314 10.18 -19.19 30.84
CA LYS A 314 9.68 -18.89 32.20
C LYS A 314 9.72 -17.43 32.71
N LEU A 315 8.53 -16.85 32.92
CA LEU A 315 8.31 -15.72 33.84
C LEU A 315 7.61 -16.22 35.11
N PRO A 316 7.92 -15.65 36.29
CA PRO A 316 6.93 -15.34 37.30
C PRO A 316 6.60 -13.85 37.31
N ASP A 317 5.41 -13.55 37.85
CA ASP A 317 4.76 -12.25 38.00
C ASP A 317 5.65 -11.12 38.54
N ALA A 318 5.50 -9.92 37.96
CA ALA A 318 5.49 -8.66 38.71
C ALA A 318 5.01 -7.48 37.83
N THR A 319 4.10 -6.72 38.41
CA THR A 319 3.58 -5.39 38.04
C THR A 319 4.66 -4.36 37.68
N ARG A 320 4.65 -3.81 36.46
CA ARG A 320 5.23 -2.50 36.12
C ARG A 320 4.43 -1.76 35.04
N GLY A 321 4.18 -0.48 35.28
CA GLY A 321 3.40 0.43 34.43
C GLY A 321 4.06 0.80 33.09
N PRO A 322 3.37 1.58 32.24
CA PRO A 322 3.71 1.73 30.84
C PRO A 322 4.92 2.65 30.62
N THR A 323 5.85 2.20 29.76
CA THR A 323 6.91 3.05 29.20
C THR A 323 6.43 3.65 27.87
N ASN A 324 6.64 4.96 27.71
CA ASN A 324 6.24 5.73 26.52
C ASN A 324 7.10 5.34 25.30
N GLY A 325 6.59 4.45 24.45
CA GLY A 325 7.16 4.15 23.13
C GLY A 325 6.75 5.20 22.09
N GLY A 326 7.64 6.12 21.74
CA GLY A 326 7.44 7.04 20.63
C GLY A 326 7.57 6.35 19.27
N SER A 327 6.64 6.62 18.34
CA SER A 327 6.65 6.09 16.97
C SER A 327 7.63 6.84 16.06
N PHE A 328 8.33 6.11 15.19
CA PHE A 328 9.13 6.67 14.10
C PHE A 328 8.40 6.46 12.77
N HIS A 329 8.32 7.50 11.95
CA HIS A 329 7.79 7.40 10.59
C HIS A 329 8.96 7.42 9.60
N ALA A 330 8.99 6.43 8.71
CA ALA A 330 9.96 6.34 7.61
C ALA A 330 9.26 6.74 6.30
N VAL A 331 9.77 7.75 5.63
CA VAL A 331 9.29 8.22 4.32
C VAL A 331 10.33 7.87 3.27
N VAL A 332 9.90 7.32 2.13
CA VAL A 332 10.77 7.09 0.96
C VAL A 332 10.57 8.26 0.01
N GLY A 333 11.64 8.98 -0.31
CA GLY A 333 11.58 10.10 -1.25
C GLY A 333 12.82 10.19 -2.14
N LYS A 334 12.73 10.93 -3.24
CA LYS A 334 13.87 11.21 -4.12
C LYS A 334 14.80 12.25 -3.50
N ALA A 335 16.10 11.94 -3.54
CA ALA A 335 17.16 12.81 -3.04
C ALA A 335 18.13 13.17 -4.17
N GLU A 336 18.50 14.44 -4.24
CA GLU A 336 19.57 14.94 -5.09
C GLU A 336 20.83 15.22 -4.27
N TYR A 337 21.97 14.82 -4.80
CA TYR A 337 23.29 15.19 -4.31
C TYR A 337 23.77 16.39 -5.10
N ARG A 338 24.09 17.50 -4.43
CA ARG A 338 24.61 18.69 -5.10
C ARG A 338 26.00 19.04 -4.60
N CYS A 339 26.84 19.53 -5.50
CA CYS A 339 28.07 20.21 -5.14
C CYS A 339 27.69 21.52 -4.42
N ALA A 340 28.16 21.74 -3.20
CA ALA A 340 27.81 22.96 -2.46
C ALA A 340 28.34 24.23 -3.13
N GLU A 341 29.50 24.16 -3.77
CA GLU A 341 30.14 25.33 -4.41
C GLU A 341 29.50 25.71 -5.74
N THR A 342 29.07 24.72 -6.53
CA THR A 342 28.54 24.97 -7.89
C THR A 342 27.03 24.77 -8.02
N GLY A 343 26.37 24.23 -7.00
CA GLY A 343 24.94 23.90 -7.01
C GLY A 343 24.54 22.75 -7.95
N ARG A 344 25.47 22.20 -8.74
CA ARG A 344 25.20 21.16 -9.76
C ARG A 344 24.83 19.83 -9.12
N VAL A 345 23.84 19.15 -9.70
CA VAL A 345 23.41 17.80 -9.29
C VAL A 345 24.44 16.77 -9.75
N ILE A 346 25.04 16.07 -8.80
CA ILE A 346 26.07 15.04 -9.03
C ILE A 346 25.41 13.65 -9.15
N ALA A 347 24.32 13.41 -8.43
CA ALA A 347 23.60 12.14 -8.44
C ALA A 347 22.14 12.30 -7.97
N VAL A 348 21.26 11.40 -8.39
CA VAL A 348 19.86 11.31 -7.93
C VAL A 348 19.56 9.88 -7.51
N GLY A 349 18.90 9.68 -6.37
CA GLY A 349 18.50 8.36 -5.90
C GLY A 349 17.40 8.39 -4.84
N GLU A 350 16.75 7.27 -4.59
CA GLU A 350 15.72 7.15 -3.54
C GLU A 350 16.36 6.94 -2.17
N ARG A 351 15.82 7.62 -1.15
CA ARG A 351 16.31 7.54 0.23
C ARG A 351 15.15 7.37 1.21
N HIS A 352 15.43 6.62 2.27
CA HIS A 352 14.59 6.54 3.44
C HIS A 352 14.99 7.67 4.39
N PHE A 353 14.01 8.49 4.73
CA PHE A 353 14.14 9.53 5.73
C PHE A 353 13.33 9.13 6.95
N THR A 354 13.95 9.19 8.12
CA THR A 354 13.22 9.04 9.38
C THR A 354 13.07 10.39 10.04
N THR A 355 11.86 10.69 10.49
CA THR A 355 11.57 11.88 11.29
C THR A 355 11.25 11.48 12.71
N HIS A 356 11.88 12.14 13.68
CA HIS A 356 11.45 12.08 15.08
C HIS A 356 10.80 13.41 15.44
N LYS A 357 9.52 13.36 15.85
CA LYS A 357 8.72 14.50 16.34
C LYS A 357 8.91 15.80 15.54
N GLY A 358 8.81 15.72 14.21
CA GLY A 358 8.74 16.89 13.33
C GLY A 358 10.01 17.73 13.16
N GLN A 359 11.16 17.39 13.77
CA GLN A 359 12.25 18.38 13.84
C GLN A 359 13.57 18.00 13.15
N ARG A 360 13.88 16.73 12.88
CA ARG A 360 15.09 16.37 12.08
C ARG A 360 14.90 15.14 11.21
N LEU A 361 15.33 15.25 9.95
CA LEU A 361 15.43 14.16 8.98
C LEU A 361 16.82 13.52 9.09
N CYS A 362 16.88 12.24 9.41
CA CYS A 362 18.14 11.48 9.42
C CYS A 362 18.18 10.52 8.21
N VAL A 363 19.32 10.48 7.51
CA VAL A 363 19.55 9.57 6.36
C VAL A 363 20.27 8.31 6.84
N THR A 364 19.77 7.12 6.51
CA THR A 364 20.41 5.85 6.91
C THR A 364 20.74 4.93 5.71
N GLY A 365 21.99 4.45 5.64
CA GLY A 365 22.47 3.30 4.84
C GLY A 365 22.67 3.48 3.32
N PHE A 366 23.71 2.86 2.75
CA PHE A 366 23.91 2.68 1.29
C PHE A 366 24.83 1.49 0.95
N GLN A 367 24.51 0.74 -0.12
CA GLN A 367 25.49 0.04 -0.96
C GLN A 367 24.91 -0.32 -2.34
N LYS A 368 25.31 0.37 -3.42
CA LYS A 368 25.24 -0.13 -4.81
C LYS A 368 26.08 0.73 -5.77
N ARG A 369 26.61 0.13 -6.84
CA ARG A 369 27.32 0.83 -7.93
C ARG A 369 26.33 1.31 -9.01
N PHE A 370 26.58 2.47 -9.60
CA PHE A 370 25.78 3.05 -10.69
C PHE A 370 26.55 3.12 -12.01
N PRO A 371 25.89 2.98 -13.17
CA PRO A 371 26.42 3.40 -14.47
C PRO A 371 26.15 4.90 -14.69
N GLY A 372 27.15 5.65 -15.19
CA GLY A 372 27.12 7.12 -15.29
C GLY A 372 26.93 7.68 -16.71
N LEU A 373 26.42 8.91 -16.78
CA LEU A 373 26.41 9.83 -17.94
C LEU A 373 27.78 10.54 -18.09
N PRO A 374 28.23 10.89 -19.32
CA PRO A 374 29.49 11.59 -19.53
C PRO A 374 29.37 13.11 -19.31
N LEU A 375 30.47 13.74 -18.89
CA LEU A 375 30.66 15.20 -18.86
C LEU A 375 31.53 15.65 -20.06
N PRO A 376 31.43 16.90 -20.53
CA PRO A 376 32.21 17.38 -21.67
C PRO A 376 33.67 17.70 -21.25
N ALA A 377 34.61 17.27 -22.08
CA ALA A 377 36.05 17.42 -21.85
C ALA A 377 36.56 18.80 -22.27
N GLU A 378 37.14 19.56 -21.34
CA GLU A 378 38.02 20.68 -21.67
C GLU A 378 39.48 20.21 -21.69
N ARG A 379 40.17 20.59 -22.76
CA ARG A 379 41.55 20.22 -23.09
C ARG A 379 42.54 20.87 -22.11
N LEU A 380 43.37 20.05 -21.47
CA LEU A 380 44.70 20.47 -21.01
C LEU A 380 45.76 19.74 -21.85
N ARG A 381 46.54 20.51 -22.61
CA ARG A 381 47.78 20.03 -23.24
C ARG A 381 48.87 20.01 -22.19
N GLY A 382 49.57 18.89 -22.08
CA GLY A 382 50.79 18.75 -21.28
C GLY A 382 51.49 17.46 -21.68
N SER A 383 52.73 17.58 -22.10
CA SER A 383 53.57 16.53 -22.65
C SER A 383 54.21 15.63 -21.58
N THR A 384 54.76 14.51 -22.08
CA THR A 384 55.91 13.73 -21.61
C THR A 384 55.77 12.56 -20.62
N GLN A 385 56.36 11.46 -21.10
CA GLN A 385 57.03 10.30 -20.48
C GLN A 385 56.24 9.18 -19.80
N ARG A 386 56.33 7.99 -20.43
CA ARG A 386 56.10 6.66 -19.87
C ARG A 386 57.36 6.20 -19.12
N GLN A 387 57.23 5.86 -17.84
CA GLN A 387 57.95 4.73 -17.21
C GLN A 387 57.12 4.12 -16.07
N GLY A 388 57.04 2.77 -16.08
CA GLY A 388 57.12 1.90 -14.89
C GLY A 388 56.06 1.93 -13.78
N SER A 389 55.38 0.79 -13.62
CA SER A 389 54.64 0.30 -12.43
C SER A 389 53.23 0.89 -12.15
N THR A 390 52.21 0.04 -12.30
CA THR A 390 50.81 0.41 -12.04
C THR A 390 50.40 0.08 -10.61
N ALA A 391 50.80 0.90 -9.65
CA ALA A 391 49.97 1.16 -8.46
C ALA A 391 49.11 2.39 -8.78
N LYS A 392 47.81 2.19 -9.03
CA LYS A 392 46.88 3.28 -9.35
C LYS A 392 46.70 4.17 -8.13
N SER A 393 47.33 5.33 -8.09
CA SER A 393 47.10 6.34 -7.05
C SER A 393 45.75 7.01 -7.28
N PHE A 394 44.92 7.04 -6.24
CA PHE A 394 43.68 7.81 -6.21
C PHE A 394 43.97 9.13 -5.51
N GLN A 395 43.65 10.26 -6.13
CA GLN A 395 43.68 11.55 -5.43
C GLN A 395 42.34 11.79 -4.74
N PRO A 396 42.29 11.91 -3.40
CA PRO A 396 41.09 12.31 -2.69
C PRO A 396 40.88 13.81 -2.88
N VAL A 397 39.68 14.20 -3.32
CA VAL A 397 39.22 15.60 -3.32
C VAL A 397 38.30 15.79 -2.14
N VAL A 398 38.57 16.79 -1.29
CA VAL A 398 37.68 17.16 -0.18
C VAL A 398 36.72 18.22 -0.68
N GLY A 399 35.41 17.99 -0.50
CA GLY A 399 34.39 18.97 -0.87
C GLY A 399 33.20 18.94 0.09
N LYS A 400 32.46 20.06 0.15
CA LYS A 400 31.22 20.16 0.93
C LYS A 400 30.04 19.61 0.13
N ALA A 401 29.22 18.80 0.77
CA ALA A 401 28.05 18.17 0.14
C ALA A 401 26.77 18.39 0.94
N GLU A 402 25.66 18.53 0.22
CA GLU A 402 24.34 18.75 0.79
C GLU A 402 23.30 17.83 0.13
N TYR A 403 22.29 17.43 0.92
CA TYR A 403 21.10 16.75 0.41
C TYR A 403 20.01 17.75 0.14
N LYS A 404 19.34 17.66 -1.01
CA LYS A 404 18.04 18.32 -1.22
C LYS A 404 16.95 17.27 -1.37
N CYS A 405 15.94 17.33 -0.51
CA CYS A 405 14.71 16.54 -0.70
C CYS A 405 13.91 17.19 -1.83
N VAL A 406 13.62 16.44 -2.91
CA VAL A 406 12.93 16.99 -4.08
C VAL A 406 11.49 17.38 -3.75
N GLU A 407 10.81 16.57 -2.94
CA GLU A 407 9.40 16.76 -2.59
C GLU A 407 9.17 17.91 -1.62
N THR A 408 10.12 18.17 -0.70
CA THR A 408 9.94 19.20 0.34
C THR A 408 10.83 20.43 0.12
N GLY A 409 11.74 20.38 -0.85
CA GLY A 409 12.74 21.43 -1.12
C GLY A 409 13.81 21.59 -0.02
N ARG A 410 13.70 20.90 1.11
CA ARG A 410 14.59 21.07 2.27
C ARG A 410 16.01 20.59 1.98
N VAL A 411 16.98 21.41 2.38
CA VAL A 411 18.42 21.15 2.26
C VAL A 411 18.99 20.69 3.60
N ILE A 412 19.76 19.60 3.62
CA ILE A 412 20.41 19.07 4.81
C ILE A 412 21.93 19.03 4.55
N PRO A 413 22.75 19.80 5.29
CA PRO A 413 24.19 19.79 5.12
C PRO A 413 24.77 18.47 5.65
N ILE A 414 25.67 17.84 4.88
CA ILE A 414 26.25 16.52 5.18
C ILE A 414 27.69 16.64 5.71
N GLY A 415 28.22 17.86 5.74
CA GLY A 415 29.60 18.19 6.09
C GLY A 415 30.59 17.94 4.93
N GLU A 416 31.89 18.07 5.25
CA GLU A 416 32.97 17.78 4.30
C GLU A 416 33.09 16.28 4.05
N ARG A 417 33.28 15.92 2.78
CA ARG A 417 33.40 14.53 2.33
C ARG A 417 34.59 14.41 1.38
N HIS A 418 35.26 13.26 1.47
CA HIS A 418 36.30 12.87 0.54
C HIS A 418 35.67 12.13 -0.64
N PHE A 419 35.94 12.61 -1.84
CA PHE A 419 35.56 11.99 -3.09
C PHE A 419 36.81 11.46 -3.77
N THR A 420 36.72 10.28 -4.37
CA THR A 420 37.80 9.78 -5.23
C THR A 420 37.37 9.88 -6.68
N THR A 421 38.24 10.47 -7.49
CA THR A 421 38.07 10.56 -8.94
C THR A 421 38.90 9.50 -9.64
N HIS A 422 38.31 8.75 -10.56
CA HIS A 422 39.08 7.91 -11.49
C HIS A 422 39.16 8.59 -12.85
N LYS A 423 40.37 9.02 -13.25
CA LYS A 423 40.68 9.65 -14.55
C LYS A 423 39.69 10.76 -14.96
N GLY A 424 39.49 11.77 -14.12
CA GLY A 424 38.73 12.98 -14.48
C GLY A 424 37.23 12.82 -14.74
N GLU A 425 36.67 11.61 -14.72
CA GLU A 425 35.31 11.39 -15.26
C GLU A 425 34.30 10.81 -14.27
N ARG A 426 34.72 10.30 -13.10
CA ARG A 426 33.80 9.65 -12.15
C ARG A 426 34.12 9.96 -10.69
N LEU A 427 33.17 10.60 -10.01
CA LEU A 427 33.18 10.81 -8.55
C LEU A 427 32.51 9.62 -7.84
N CYS A 428 33.25 8.93 -6.99
CA CYS A 428 32.70 7.94 -6.07
C CYS A 428 32.70 8.49 -4.63
N VAL A 429 31.56 8.37 -3.94
CA VAL A 429 31.48 8.70 -2.50
C VAL A 429 31.96 7.49 -1.70
N ALA A 430 33.09 7.61 -1.00
CA ALA A 430 33.59 6.55 -0.13
C ALA A 430 32.73 6.45 1.14
N GLY A 431 32.19 5.26 1.43
CA GLY A 431 31.44 5.01 2.66
C GLY A 431 32.37 4.69 3.83
N PHE A 432 32.28 5.45 4.93
CA PHE A 432 32.93 5.11 6.20
C PHE A 432 31.88 4.69 7.24
N ARG A 433 32.14 3.62 7.99
CA ARG A 433 31.39 3.27 9.21
C ARG A 433 31.92 4.10 10.36
N LYS A 434 31.13 5.05 10.87
CA LYS A 434 31.40 5.68 12.16
C LYS A 434 30.85 4.74 13.25
N ARG A 435 31.72 4.10 14.05
CA ARG A 435 31.34 3.62 15.38
C ARG A 435 31.27 4.85 16.28
N PHE A 436 30.18 5.02 17.01
CA PHE A 436 30.11 6.02 18.07
C PHE A 436 30.88 5.46 19.28
N PRO A 437 31.84 6.19 19.86
CA PRO A 437 32.39 5.84 21.16
C PRO A 437 31.39 6.23 22.26
N ASP A 438 31.13 5.27 23.14
CA ASP A 438 30.87 5.37 24.58
C ASP A 438 29.96 6.52 25.08
N PHE A 439 28.71 6.17 25.39
CA PHE A 439 27.95 6.84 26.44
C PHE A 439 28.26 6.13 27.77
N HIS A 440 29.13 6.73 28.58
CA HIS A 440 29.30 6.36 29.98
C HIS A 440 28.06 6.80 30.78
N PHE A 441 27.37 5.84 31.39
CA PHE A 441 26.51 6.13 32.54
C PHE A 441 27.38 6.13 33.80
N THR A 442 27.61 7.31 34.37
CA THR A 442 28.04 7.45 35.76
C THR A 442 26.81 7.35 36.66
N GLY A 443 26.80 6.38 37.57
CA GLY A 443 25.76 6.22 38.57
C GLY A 443 25.95 4.93 39.36
N GLY A 444 26.95 4.91 40.24
CA GLY A 444 27.13 3.83 41.21
C GLY A 444 26.27 4.02 42.45
N GLN A 445 26.05 2.93 43.19
CA GLN A 445 26.47 2.78 44.58
C GLN A 445 26.43 1.29 44.99
N ARG A 446 27.17 1.01 46.08
CA ARG A 446 27.92 -0.22 46.41
C ARG A 446 27.16 -1.53 46.51
#